data_AF-A0A7X6XA46-F1
#
_entry.id   AF-A0A7X6XA46-F1
#
_cell.length_a   1.000
_cell.length_b   1.000
_cell.length_c   1.000
_cell.angle_alpha   90.00
_cell.angle_beta   90.00
_cell.angle_gamma   90.00
#
_symmetry.space_group_name_H-M   'P 1'
#
loop_
_entity.id
_entity.type
_entity.pdbx_description
1 polymer ?
#
loop_
_entity_poly.entity_id
_entity_poly.type
_entity_poly.pdbx_seq_one_letter_code
_entity_poly.pdbx_strand_id
1 'polypeptide(L)'
;IHPFIDGNGRMGRLLMNYSLLERGFPPFVILKQEKLEYINALTNRNTSDLASMLKYSVYQEKERARKFGVVLNLPEINVNE
;
A
#
# COMPACT_ATOMS: atom_id res chain seq x y z
N ILE A 1 16.84 -6.81 -3.32
CA ILE A 1 18.00 -5.93 -3.61
C ILE A 1 18.05 -4.79 -2.60
N HIS A 2 19.25 -4.29 -2.25
CA HIS A 2 19.47 -3.15 -1.33
C HIS A 2 20.50 -2.19 -1.97
N PRO A 3 20.13 -1.51 -3.07
CA PRO A 3 21.08 -0.78 -3.91
C PRO A 3 21.64 0.51 -3.29
N PHE A 4 20.99 1.07 -2.25
CA PHE A 4 21.41 2.31 -1.61
C PHE A 4 22.03 2.06 -0.24
N ILE A 5 22.85 2.98 0.26
CA ILE A 5 23.46 2.90 1.60
C ILE A 5 22.41 2.96 2.73
N ASP A 6 21.38 3.77 2.55
CA ASP A 6 20.19 3.90 3.40
C ASP A 6 19.00 4.27 2.51
N GLY A 7 17.78 4.15 3.03
CA GLY A 7 16.57 4.63 2.39
C GLY A 7 15.88 3.58 1.52
N ASN A 8 16.41 2.35 1.41
CA ASN A 8 15.81 1.30 0.59
C ASN A 8 14.34 1.02 0.95
N GLY A 9 13.99 1.02 2.24
CA GLY A 9 12.59 0.87 2.66
C GLY A 9 11.70 2.06 2.25
N ARG A 10 12.24 3.29 2.26
CA ARG A 10 11.52 4.49 1.79
C ARG A 10 11.35 4.47 0.28
N MET A 11 12.40 4.14 -0.46
CA MET A 11 12.37 4.00 -1.92
C MET A 11 11.45 2.88 -2.37
N GLY A 12 11.46 1.73 -1.70
CA GLY A 12 10.55 0.62 -1.99
C GLY A 12 9.07 1.03 -1.83
N ARG A 13 8.73 1.75 -0.76
CA ARG A 13 7.38 2.30 -0.58
C ARG A 13 7.02 3.36 -1.62
N LEU A 14 7.98 4.22 -1.98
CA LEU A 14 7.77 5.21 -3.02
C LEU A 14 7.44 4.55 -4.36
N LEU A 15 8.15 3.49 -4.74
CA LEU A 15 7.88 2.72 -5.96
C LEU A 15 6.51 2.04 -5.91
N MET A 16 6.13 1.44 -4.78
CA MET A 16 4.79 0.87 -4.60
C MET A 16 3.70 1.94 -4.76
N ASN A 17 3.87 3.10 -4.12
CA ASN A 17 2.92 4.20 -4.23
C ASN A 17 2.86 4.79 -5.63
N TYR A 18 4.00 4.92 -6.31
CA TYR A 18 4.03 5.34 -7.70
C TYR A 18 3.16 4.42 -8.57
N SER A 19 3.33 3.11 -8.46
CA SER A 19 2.54 2.14 -9.24
C SER A 19 1.05 2.18 -8.91
N LEU A 20 0.68 2.46 -7.66
CA LEU A 20 -0.73 2.60 -7.27
C LEU A 20 -1.35 3.85 -7.87
N LEU A 21 -0.67 4.99 -7.73
CA LEU A 21 -1.15 6.27 -8.24
C LEU A 21 -1.25 6.28 -9.76
N GLU A 22 -0.28 5.67 -10.46
CA GLU A 22 -0.31 5.50 -11.92
C GLU A 22 -1.56 4.72 -12.37
N ARG A 23 -2.04 3.80 -11.55
CA ARG A 23 -3.24 3.00 -11.81
C ARG A 23 -4.53 3.61 -11.25
N GLY A 24 -4.48 4.80 -10.64
CA GLY A 24 -5.65 5.46 -10.06
C GLY A 24 -6.08 4.96 -8.68
N PHE A 25 -5.22 4.20 -7.99
CA PHE A 25 -5.43 3.82 -6.60
C PHE A 25 -4.87 4.87 -5.63
N PRO A 26 -5.47 5.06 -4.44
CA PRO A 26 -4.89 5.87 -3.39
C PRO A 26 -3.56 5.26 -2.92
N PRO A 27 -2.68 6.07 -2.30
CA PRO A 27 -1.38 5.59 -1.82
C PRO A 27 -1.55 4.56 -0.71
N PHE A 28 -0.62 3.61 -0.64
CA PHE A 28 -0.49 2.67 0.48
C PHE A 28 0.07 3.40 1.70
N VAL A 29 -0.78 3.62 2.70
CA VAL A 29 -0.44 4.24 3.98
C VAL A 29 -0.31 3.16 5.04
N ILE A 30 0.88 3.03 5.62
CA ILE A 30 1.17 2.12 6.73
C ILE A 30 1.08 2.92 8.02
N LEU A 31 0.09 2.61 8.85
CA LEU A 31 -0.12 3.27 10.12
C LEU A 31 0.93 2.82 11.14
N LYS A 32 1.15 3.64 12.18
CA LYS A 32 2.19 3.37 13.19
C LYS A 32 1.99 2.00 13.86
N GLN A 33 0.75 1.62 14.12
CA GLN A 33 0.40 0.32 14.70
C GLN A 33 0.61 -0.86 13.76
N GLU A 34 0.60 -0.66 12.44
CA GLU A 34 0.77 -1.70 11.41
C GLU A 34 2.26 -1.93 11.06
N LYS A 35 3.16 -1.09 11.59
CA LYS A 35 4.59 -1.13 11.25
C LYS A 35 5.20 -2.52 11.46
N LEU A 36 4.85 -3.20 12.56
CA LEU A 36 5.41 -4.51 12.87
C LEU A 36 4.95 -5.57 11.86
N GLU A 37 3.66 -5.56 11.52
CA GLU A 37 3.07 -6.47 10.53
C GLU A 37 3.72 -6.28 9.15
N TYR A 38 3.88 -5.02 8.71
CA TYR A 38 4.56 -4.70 7.45
C TYR A 38 6.01 -5.22 7.42
N ILE A 39 6.77 -5.02 8.49
CA ILE A 39 8.15 -5.49 8.58
C ILE A 39 8.21 -7.01 8.60
N ASN A 40 7.29 -7.69 9.31
CA ASN A 40 7.22 -9.14 9.32
C ASN A 40 6.88 -9.71 7.94
N ALA A 41 5.90 -9.13 7.25
CA ALA A 41 5.52 -9.55 5.91
C ALA A 41 6.69 -9.39 4.91
N LEU A 42 7.43 -8.28 4.98
CA LEU A 42 8.67 -8.10 4.19
C LEU A 42 9.76 -9.12 4.54
N THR A 43 10.02 -9.34 5.83
CA THR A 43 11.08 -10.22 6.32
C THR A 43 10.83 -11.67 5.90
N ASN A 44 9.57 -12.10 5.99
CA ASN A 44 9.15 -13.45 5.61
C ASN A 44 8.88 -13.58 4.11
N ARG A 45 9.09 -12.52 3.31
CA ARG A 45 8.77 -12.46 1.88
C ARG A 45 7.31 -12.87 1.60
N ASN A 46 6.42 -12.56 2.54
CA ASN A 46 5.01 -12.92 2.45
C ASN A 46 4.27 -11.88 1.59
N THR A 47 4.12 -12.19 0.30
CA THR A 47 3.44 -11.32 -0.65
C THR A 47 1.93 -11.27 -0.45
N SER A 48 1.31 -12.34 0.07
CA SER A 48 -0.14 -12.34 0.32
C SER A 48 -0.52 -11.43 1.48
N ASP A 49 0.30 -11.41 2.54
CA ASP A 49 0.08 -10.48 3.67
C ASP A 49 0.26 -9.04 3.20
N LEU A 50 1.33 -8.74 2.46
CA LEU A 50 1.54 -7.40 1.89
C LEU A 50 0.39 -6.96 0.98
N ALA A 51 -0.11 -7.85 0.13
CA ALA A 51 -1.26 -7.58 -0.72
C ALA A 51 -2.52 -7.31 0.10
N SER A 52 -2.73 -8.05 1.19
CA SER A 52 -3.86 -7.87 2.10
C SER A 52 -3.80 -6.53 2.83
N MET A 53 -2.62 -6.17 3.36
CA MET A 53 -2.37 -4.85 3.97
C MET A 53 -2.62 -3.71 2.98
N LEU A 54 -2.16 -3.85 1.74
CA LEU A 54 -2.36 -2.87 0.69
C LEU A 54 -3.86 -2.71 0.35
N LYS A 55 -4.58 -3.82 0.14
CA LYS A 55 -6.03 -3.82 -0.14
C LYS A 55 -6.80 -3.12 1.00
N TYR A 56 -6.45 -3.44 2.25
CA TYR A 56 -7.06 -2.81 3.41
C TYR A 56 -6.77 -1.31 3.48
N SER A 57 -5.52 -0.90 3.26
CA SER A 57 -5.14 0.52 3.24
C SER A 57 -5.89 1.30 2.16
N VAL A 58 -5.99 0.74 0.94
CA VAL A 58 -6.76 1.35 -0.17
C VAL A 58 -8.23 1.52 0.21
N TYR A 59 -8.84 0.53 0.85
CA TYR A 59 -10.20 0.63 1.36
C TYR A 59 -10.34 1.75 2.40
N GLN A 60 -9.43 1.83 3.37
CA GLN A 60 -9.47 2.87 4.39
C GLN A 60 -9.34 4.27 3.80
N GLU A 61 -8.46 4.46 2.81
CA GLU A 61 -8.29 5.76 2.16
C GLU A 61 -9.48 6.13 1.26
N LYS A 62 -10.17 5.15 0.67
CA LYS A 62 -11.48 5.38 0.01
C LYS A 62 -12.53 5.88 1.00
N GLU A 63 -12.66 5.24 2.16
CA GLU A 63 -13.60 5.67 3.19
C GLU A 63 -13.21 7.02 3.79
N ARG A 64 -11.90 7.31 3.93
CA ARG A 64 -11.41 8.61 4.36
C ARG A 64 -11.79 9.70 3.36
N ALA A 65 -11.55 9.49 2.06
CA ALA A 65 -11.90 10.44 1.02
C ALA A 65 -13.40 10.79 1.05
N ARG A 66 -14.27 9.78 1.23
CA ARG A 66 -15.72 9.98 1.36
C ARG A 66 -16.11 10.90 2.52
N LYS A 67 -15.43 10.79 3.67
CA LYS A 67 -15.68 11.68 4.82
C LYS A 67 -15.37 13.15 4.52
N PHE A 68 -14.49 13.41 3.55
CA PHE A 68 -14.18 14.76 3.07
C PHE A 68 -15.01 15.17 1.84
N GLY A 69 -16.06 14.42 1.48
CA GLY A 69 -16.89 14.71 0.30
C GLY A 69 -16.24 14.34 -1.04
N VAL A 70 -15.15 13.58 -1.03
CA VAL A 70 -14.44 13.13 -2.24
C VAL A 70 -14.84 11.69 -2.58
N VAL A 71 -15.29 11.46 -3.81
CA VAL A 71 -15.61 10.11 -4.32
C VAL A 71 -14.45 9.63 -5.19
N LEU A 72 -13.73 8.62 -4.72
CA LEU A 72 -12.70 7.95 -5.51
C LEU A 72 -13.32 6.85 -6.38
N ASN A 73 -13.25 7.03 -7.71
CA ASN A 73 -13.60 6.02 -8.69
C ASN A 73 -12.41 5.08 -8.90
N LEU A 74 -12.31 4.06 -8.05
CA LEU A 74 -11.22 3.10 -8.12
C LEU A 74 -11.43 2.12 -9.29
N PRO A 75 -10.37 1.70 -9.99
CA PRO A 75 -10.45 0.59 -10.93
C PRO A 75 -10.95 -0.68 -10.23
N GLU A 76 -11.58 -1.58 -10.99
CA GLU A 76 -11.93 -2.89 -10.46
C GLU A 76 -10.67 -3.67 -10.06
N ILE A 77 -10.67 -4.19 -8.84
CA ILE A 77 -9.62 -5.09 -8.35
C ILE A 77 -10.09 -6.50 -8.68
N ASN A 78 -9.44 -7.15 -9.65
CA ASN A 78 -9.68 -8.57 -9.88
C ASN A 78 -9.13 -9.35 -8.67
N VAL A 79 -10.02 -9.79 -7.78
CA VAL A 79 -9.66 -10.43 -6.50
C VAL A 79 -9.31 -11.92 -6.70
N ASN A 80 -9.40 -12.42 -7.92
CA ASN A 80 -9.17 -13.82 -8.28
C ASN A 80 -7.75 -14.11 -8.81
N GLU A 81 -6.83 -13.15 -8.71
CA GLU A 81 -5.38 -13.31 -8.97
C GLU A 81 -4.54 -12.93 -7.75
#